data_AF-A0A3P3Z7R2-F1
#
_entry.id   AF-A0A3P3Z7R2-F1
#
_cell.length_a   1.000
_cell.length_b   1.000
_cell.length_c   1.000
_cell.angle_alpha   90.00
_cell.angle_beta   90.00
_cell.angle_gamma   90.00
#
_symmetry.space_group_name_H-M   'P 1'
#
loop_
_entity.id
_entity.type
_entity.pdbx_description
1 polymer ?
#
loop_
_entity_poly.entity_id
_entity_poly.type
_entity_poly.pdbx_seq_one_letter_code
_entity_poly.pdbx_strand_id
1 'polypeptide(L)'
;MHGSVAERNAEQLAKRVEKVHHDAGLENERLLGACLDLLGMCSGNAAGSLPSNALDEVARDRIGVLVDVLLHDHHRTPAEQFDLVYTALCLPAAQHHRQVQRSLLVVLRSVVPETLYRVFESVDLFLLQDDEQSLRQRDVLMKFVHALLGELHVPDGLVEEEVLSVYVENMKAVFPVLATCPAWQVVERDAVTIALKAKLFALLSRLCAVLDEDKTGKVKLADLRSTAERVLRKGQASRLLEGAQADKDGKIAYPQLAALLTRPPLKKPAPVQSR
;
A
#
# COMPACT_ATOMS: atom_id res chain seq x y z
N MET A 1 -1.86 18.61 -39.36
CA MET A 1 -1.99 18.83 -37.91
C MET A 1 -1.73 17.51 -37.18
N HIS A 2 -0.47 17.22 -36.86
CA HIS A 2 -0.10 16.07 -36.05
C HIS A 2 0.55 16.61 -34.78
N GLY A 3 -0.25 16.77 -33.73
CA GLY A 3 0.31 16.86 -32.39
C GLY A 3 1.18 15.62 -32.18
N SER A 4 2.42 15.84 -31.75
CA SER A 4 3.42 14.78 -31.72
C SER A 4 2.93 13.64 -30.83
N VAL A 5 3.35 12.40 -31.10
CA VAL A 5 3.00 11.24 -30.25
C VAL A 5 3.34 11.52 -28.77
N ALA A 6 4.36 12.35 -28.51
CA ALA A 6 4.73 12.80 -27.18
C ALA A 6 3.67 13.71 -26.51
N GLU A 7 3.00 14.60 -27.25
CA GLU A 7 1.92 15.45 -26.72
C GLU A 7 0.70 14.60 -26.32
N ARG A 8 0.30 13.65 -27.17
CA ARG A 8 -0.80 12.72 -26.86
C ARG A 8 -0.49 11.82 -25.66
N ASN A 9 0.74 11.33 -25.55
CA ASN A 9 1.18 10.53 -24.42
C ASN A 9 1.21 11.36 -23.12
N ALA A 10 1.65 12.62 -23.19
CA ALA A 10 1.66 13.53 -22.05
C ALA A 10 0.23 13.86 -21.57
N GLU A 11 -0.71 14.12 -22.49
CA GLU A 11 -2.12 14.33 -22.14
C GLU A 11 -2.77 13.10 -21.50
N GLN A 12 -2.51 11.90 -22.03
CA GLN A 12 -3.02 10.66 -21.43
C GLN A 12 -2.42 10.40 -20.05
N LEU A 13 -1.13 10.69 -19.86
CA LEU A 13 -0.47 10.58 -18.57
C LEU A 13 -1.08 11.57 -17.57
N ALA A 14 -1.27 12.83 -17.96
CA ALA A 14 -1.88 13.86 -17.13
C ALA A 14 -3.28 13.44 -16.64
N LYS A 15 -4.14 12.93 -17.52
CA LYS A 15 -5.49 12.44 -17.14
C LYS A 15 -5.44 11.27 -16.16
N ARG A 16 -4.49 10.34 -16.32
CA ARG A 16 -4.32 9.21 -15.38
C ARG A 16 -3.84 9.69 -14.02
N VAL A 17 -2.87 10.60 -14.01
CA VAL A 17 -2.33 11.21 -12.79
C VAL A 17 -3.43 11.99 -12.06
N GLU A 18 -4.23 12.77 -12.77
CA GLU A 18 -5.37 13.52 -12.19
C GLU A 18 -6.41 12.59 -11.55
N LYS A 19 -6.79 11.51 -12.24
CA LYS A 19 -7.70 10.50 -11.66
C LYS A 19 -7.11 9.87 -10.39
N VAL A 20 -5.85 9.44 -10.44
CA VAL A 20 -5.17 8.84 -9.28
C VAL A 20 -5.12 9.81 -8.10
N HIS A 21 -4.85 11.10 -8.36
CA HIS A 21 -4.89 12.12 -7.31
C HIS A 21 -6.28 12.31 -6.71
N HIS A 22 -7.33 12.30 -7.54
CA HIS A 22 -8.70 12.41 -7.06
C HIS A 22 -9.10 11.22 -6.19
N ASP A 23 -8.84 10.00 -6.66
CA ASP A 23 -9.15 8.76 -5.94
C ASP A 23 -8.36 8.70 -4.60
N ALA A 24 -7.08 9.07 -4.61
CA ALA A 24 -6.25 9.16 -3.41
C ALA A 24 -6.74 10.25 -2.43
N GLY A 25 -7.26 11.38 -2.94
CA GLY A 25 -7.86 12.42 -2.11
C GLY A 25 -9.06 11.90 -1.33
N LEU A 26 -9.96 11.17 -2.00
CA LEU A 26 -11.14 10.56 -1.35
C LEU A 26 -10.75 9.48 -0.32
N GLU A 27 -9.72 8.68 -0.60
CA GLU A 27 -9.22 7.68 0.35
C GLU A 27 -8.58 8.34 1.57
N ASN A 28 -7.79 9.40 1.37
CA ASN A 28 -7.17 10.17 2.46
C ASN A 28 -8.21 10.86 3.34
N GLU A 29 -9.29 11.42 2.75
CA GLU A 29 -10.39 12.02 3.52
C GLU A 29 -11.10 10.98 4.40
N ARG A 30 -11.33 9.77 3.86
CA ARG A 30 -11.94 8.67 4.63
C ARG A 30 -11.04 8.19 5.74
N LEU A 31 -9.75 8.04 5.47
CA LEU A 31 -8.74 7.68 6.47
C LEU A 31 -8.68 8.72 7.58
N LEU A 32 -8.58 10.00 7.22
CA LEU A 32 -8.56 11.10 8.19
C LEU A 32 -9.82 11.10 9.06
N GLY A 33 -11.00 10.93 8.46
CA GLY A 33 -12.26 10.82 9.19
C GLY A 33 -12.24 9.66 10.19
N ALA A 34 -11.79 8.47 9.76
CA ALA A 34 -11.69 7.30 10.64
C ALA A 34 -10.68 7.51 11.79
N CYS A 35 -9.53 8.13 11.51
CA CYS A 35 -8.53 8.48 12.51
C CYS A 35 -9.07 9.48 13.53
N LEU A 36 -9.81 10.50 13.09
CA LEU A 36 -10.43 11.49 13.97
C LEU A 36 -11.54 10.87 14.84
N ASP A 37 -12.33 9.96 14.28
CA ASP A 37 -13.33 9.20 15.05
C ASP A 37 -12.65 8.35 16.13
N LEU A 38 -11.55 7.67 15.80
CA LEU A 38 -10.75 6.86 16.74
C LEU A 38 -10.15 7.73 17.86
N LEU A 39 -9.56 8.86 17.53
CA LEU A 39 -9.05 9.84 18.51
C LEU A 39 -10.18 10.36 19.41
N GLY A 40 -11.31 10.73 18.80
CA GLY A 40 -12.50 11.16 19.52
C GLY A 40 -12.98 10.13 20.54
N MET A 41 -12.92 8.84 20.20
CA MET A 41 -13.24 7.76 21.12
C MET A 41 -12.19 7.58 22.22
N CYS A 42 -10.91 7.86 21.96
CA CYS A 42 -9.83 7.70 22.93
C CYS A 42 -9.76 8.85 23.94
N SER A 43 -9.81 10.10 23.48
CA SER A 43 -9.55 11.31 24.28
C SER A 43 -10.76 12.23 24.43
N GLY A 44 -11.89 11.90 23.82
CA GLY A 44 -12.95 12.87 23.59
C GLY A 44 -12.64 13.77 22.39
N ASN A 45 -13.58 14.65 22.03
CA ASN A 45 -13.45 15.50 20.85
C ASN A 45 -13.57 17.00 21.18
N ALA A 46 -13.18 17.85 20.22
CA ALA A 46 -13.24 19.31 20.35
C ALA A 46 -14.67 19.87 20.51
N ALA A 47 -15.70 19.07 20.19
CA ALA A 47 -17.10 19.43 20.44
C ALA A 47 -17.56 19.11 21.88
N GLY A 48 -16.63 18.68 22.75
CA GLY A 48 -16.90 18.43 24.17
C GLY A 48 -17.43 17.02 24.46
N SER A 49 -17.34 16.07 23.51
CA SER A 49 -17.68 14.68 23.82
C SER A 49 -16.64 14.08 24.76
N LEU A 50 -17.10 13.35 25.77
CA LEU A 50 -16.21 12.58 26.63
C LEU A 50 -15.60 11.39 25.87
N PRO A 51 -14.45 10.87 26.32
CA PRO A 51 -13.91 9.59 25.86
C PRO A 51 -14.95 8.48 25.94
N SER A 52 -14.86 7.51 25.03
CA SER A 52 -15.77 6.37 25.04
C SER A 52 -15.48 5.47 26.25
N ASN A 53 -16.54 5.06 26.94
CA ASN A 53 -16.46 4.04 28.00
C ASN A 53 -16.25 2.62 27.45
N ALA A 54 -16.34 2.47 26.12
CA ALA A 54 -16.09 1.23 25.38
C ALA A 54 -14.61 0.81 25.34
N LEU A 55 -13.71 1.78 25.54
CA LEU A 55 -12.27 1.54 25.48
C LEU A 55 -11.72 1.46 26.89
N ASP A 56 -10.96 0.41 27.18
CA ASP A 56 -10.09 0.40 28.35
C ASP A 56 -8.80 1.20 28.07
N GLU A 57 -7.95 1.34 29.07
CA GLU A 57 -6.69 2.09 28.94
C GLU A 57 -5.76 1.49 27.87
N VAL A 58 -5.68 0.16 27.80
CA VAL A 58 -4.83 -0.55 26.82
C VAL A 58 -5.32 -0.32 25.40
N ALA A 59 -6.63 -0.34 25.18
CA ALA A 59 -7.23 -0.08 23.88
C ALA A 59 -7.02 1.38 23.45
N ARG A 60 -7.14 2.34 24.38
CA ARG A 60 -6.85 3.75 24.10
C ARG A 60 -5.39 3.96 23.71
N ASP A 61 -4.47 3.36 24.43
CA ASP A 61 -3.04 3.47 24.14
C ASP A 61 -2.70 2.90 22.75
N ARG A 62 -3.12 1.67 22.47
CA ARG A 62 -2.87 1.01 21.18
C ARG A 62 -3.51 1.74 19.99
N ILE A 63 -4.75 2.21 20.13
CA ILE A 63 -5.41 3.00 19.09
C ILE A 63 -4.75 4.37 18.94
N GLY A 64 -4.34 5.00 20.04
CA GLY A 64 -3.60 6.27 20.02
C GLY A 64 -2.30 6.16 19.25
N VAL A 65 -1.48 5.15 19.54
CA VAL A 65 -0.23 4.85 18.81
C VAL A 65 -0.51 4.61 17.32
N LEU A 66 -1.54 3.83 17.00
CA LEU A 66 -1.92 3.57 15.61
C LEU A 66 -2.25 4.87 14.86
N VAL A 67 -3.10 5.72 15.44
CA VAL A 67 -3.50 6.97 14.77
C VAL A 67 -2.31 7.92 14.65
N ASP A 68 -1.47 8.02 15.67
CA ASP A 68 -0.27 8.85 15.63
C ASP A 68 0.68 8.39 14.50
N VAL A 69 0.90 7.09 14.37
CA VAL A 69 1.71 6.52 13.29
C VAL A 69 1.14 6.84 11.92
N LEU A 70 -0.17 6.69 11.74
CA LEU A 70 -0.80 6.93 10.44
C LEU A 70 -0.82 8.41 10.02
N LEU A 71 -0.94 9.32 10.98
CA LEU A 71 -1.03 10.75 10.70
C LEU A 71 0.33 11.45 10.68
N HIS A 72 1.30 10.99 11.48
CA HIS A 72 2.55 11.70 11.72
C HIS A 72 3.82 10.88 11.39
N ASP A 73 3.77 9.54 11.44
CA ASP A 73 4.94 8.69 11.20
C ASP A 73 4.98 8.11 9.78
N HIS A 74 5.47 8.92 8.84
CA HIS A 74 5.66 8.51 7.44
C HIS A 74 6.83 7.54 7.21
N HIS A 75 7.55 7.12 8.27
CA HIS A 75 8.70 6.23 8.13
C HIS A 75 8.34 4.76 8.23
N ARG A 76 7.14 4.43 8.72
CA ARG A 76 6.67 3.05 8.82
C ARG A 76 6.36 2.45 7.46
N THR A 77 6.74 1.20 7.30
CA THR A 77 6.39 0.38 6.15
C THR A 77 4.91 -0.01 6.21
N PRO A 78 4.28 -0.36 5.08
CA PRO A 78 2.92 -0.88 5.08
C PRO A 78 2.75 -2.12 5.98
N ALA A 79 3.78 -2.97 6.09
CA ALA A 79 3.76 -4.15 6.97
C ALA A 79 3.69 -3.74 8.45
N GLU A 80 4.53 -2.79 8.90
CA GLU A 80 4.48 -2.27 10.27
C GLU A 80 3.15 -1.56 10.57
N GLN A 81 2.60 -0.81 9.61
CA GLN A 81 1.27 -0.21 9.75
C GLN A 81 0.19 -1.28 9.88
N PHE A 82 0.27 -2.36 9.09
CA PHE A 82 -0.65 -3.49 9.20
C PHE A 82 -0.60 -4.13 10.57
N ASP A 83 0.58 -4.32 11.15
CA ASP A 83 0.74 -4.92 12.49
C ASP A 83 0.01 -4.13 13.56
N LEU A 84 0.10 -2.80 13.51
CA LEU A 84 -0.59 -1.90 14.43
C LEU A 84 -2.11 -1.99 14.26
N VAL A 85 -2.59 -1.96 13.01
CA VAL A 85 -4.03 -2.04 12.71
C VAL A 85 -4.60 -3.40 13.12
N TYR A 86 -3.90 -4.49 12.79
CA TYR A 86 -4.33 -5.84 13.14
C TYR A 86 -4.35 -6.04 14.65
N THR A 87 -3.34 -5.53 15.36
CA THR A 87 -3.29 -5.55 16.83
C THR A 87 -4.48 -4.81 17.43
N ALA A 88 -4.86 -3.66 16.87
CA ALA A 88 -6.03 -2.91 17.31
C ALA A 88 -7.36 -3.63 17.00
N LEU A 89 -7.46 -4.28 15.84
CA LEU A 89 -8.64 -5.08 15.43
C LEU A 89 -8.82 -6.35 16.27
N CYS A 90 -7.75 -6.87 16.86
CA CYS A 90 -7.79 -8.02 17.77
C CYS A 90 -8.11 -7.62 19.22
N LEU A 91 -8.36 -6.33 19.52
CA LEU A 91 -8.79 -5.92 20.85
C LEU A 91 -10.26 -6.28 21.10
N PRO A 92 -10.65 -6.61 22.35
CA PRO A 92 -12.06 -6.82 22.71
C PRO A 92 -12.94 -5.63 22.31
N ALA A 93 -12.42 -4.40 22.44
CA ALA A 93 -13.12 -3.19 22.03
C ALA A 93 -13.56 -3.22 20.54
N ALA A 94 -12.70 -3.73 19.64
CA ALA A 94 -13.02 -3.82 18.22
C ALA A 94 -14.07 -4.91 17.93
N GLN A 95 -14.20 -5.94 18.76
CA GLN A 95 -15.22 -6.98 18.60
C GLN A 95 -16.58 -6.57 19.19
N HIS A 96 -16.57 -5.88 20.33
CA HIS A 96 -17.79 -5.54 21.06
C HIS A 96 -18.38 -4.19 20.62
N HIS A 97 -17.60 -3.33 19.96
CA HIS A 97 -18.05 -2.00 19.54
C HIS A 97 -17.91 -1.80 18.04
N ARG A 98 -19.06 -1.92 17.35
CA ARG A 98 -19.16 -1.81 15.88
C ARG A 98 -18.56 -0.52 15.30
N GLN A 99 -18.63 0.59 16.03
CA GLN A 99 -18.05 1.86 15.56
C GLN A 99 -16.53 1.82 15.55
N VAL A 100 -15.91 1.29 16.61
CA VAL A 100 -14.46 1.07 16.70
C VAL A 100 -14.01 0.14 15.57
N GLN A 101 -14.71 -0.99 15.41
CA GLN A 101 -14.44 -1.94 14.32
C GLN A 101 -14.50 -1.29 12.95
N ARG A 102 -15.56 -0.52 12.68
CA ARG A 102 -15.77 0.13 11.39
C ARG A 102 -14.65 1.12 11.07
N SER A 103 -14.25 1.95 12.05
CA SER A 103 -13.15 2.90 11.84
C SER A 103 -11.83 2.17 11.61
N LEU A 104 -11.54 1.12 12.38
CA LEU A 104 -10.33 0.30 12.17
C LEU A 104 -10.33 -0.45 10.83
N LEU A 105 -11.48 -0.89 10.31
CA LEU A 105 -11.58 -1.49 8.98
C LEU A 105 -11.34 -0.47 7.86
N VAL A 106 -11.78 0.78 8.02
CA VAL A 106 -11.43 1.86 7.07
C VAL A 106 -9.92 2.08 7.04
N VAL A 107 -9.28 2.05 8.21
CA VAL A 107 -7.82 2.14 8.32
C VAL A 107 -7.13 0.92 7.70
N LEU A 108 -7.62 -0.29 7.95
CA LEU A 108 -7.07 -1.50 7.34
C LEU A 108 -7.07 -1.40 5.82
N ARG A 109 -8.18 -0.91 5.25
CA ARG A 109 -8.34 -0.73 3.81
C ARG A 109 -7.32 0.21 3.19
N SER A 110 -6.85 1.23 3.91
CA SER A 110 -5.82 2.15 3.38
C SER A 110 -4.40 1.56 3.43
N VAL A 111 -4.19 0.49 4.20
CA VAL A 111 -2.87 -0.12 4.38
C VAL A 111 -2.69 -1.33 3.46
N VAL A 112 -3.72 -2.14 3.29
CA VAL A 112 -3.63 -3.40 2.52
C VAL A 112 -4.19 -3.27 1.10
N PRO A 113 -3.74 -4.11 0.14
CA PRO A 113 -4.36 -4.17 -1.17
C PRO A 113 -5.87 -4.45 -1.08
N GLU A 114 -6.68 -3.78 -1.91
CA GLU A 114 -8.14 -3.93 -1.91
C GLU A 114 -8.58 -5.41 -2.01
N THR A 115 -7.88 -6.22 -2.81
CA THR A 115 -8.16 -7.66 -2.93
C THR A 115 -8.02 -8.42 -1.61
N LEU A 116 -7.00 -8.07 -0.81
CA LEU A 116 -6.78 -8.64 0.52
C LEU A 116 -7.78 -8.08 1.54
N TYR A 117 -8.08 -6.78 1.48
CA TYR A 117 -9.11 -6.17 2.33
C TYR A 117 -10.47 -6.88 2.20
N ARG A 118 -10.86 -7.27 0.97
CA ARG A 118 -12.10 -8.03 0.73
C ARG A 118 -12.14 -9.39 1.42
N VAL A 119 -10.98 -10.02 1.67
CA VAL A 119 -10.90 -11.26 2.44
C VAL A 119 -11.23 -10.98 3.91
N PHE A 120 -10.60 -9.96 4.51
CA PHE A 120 -10.89 -9.52 5.89
C PHE A 120 -12.35 -9.06 6.07
N GLU A 121 -12.97 -8.50 5.04
CA GLU A 121 -14.39 -8.14 5.07
C GLU A 121 -15.31 -9.37 4.98
N SER A 122 -14.87 -10.45 4.32
CA SER A 122 -15.69 -11.64 4.05
C SER A 122 -15.52 -12.74 5.10
N VAL A 123 -14.39 -12.77 5.79
CA VAL A 123 -13.99 -13.84 6.72
C VAL A 123 -13.41 -13.20 7.96
N ASP A 124 -13.82 -13.69 9.13
CA ASP A 124 -13.23 -13.28 10.40
C ASP A 124 -11.83 -13.89 10.54
N LEU A 125 -10.82 -13.05 10.33
CA LEU A 125 -9.40 -13.38 10.50
C LEU A 125 -8.82 -12.73 11.77
N PHE A 126 -9.66 -12.15 12.63
CA PHE A 126 -9.23 -11.44 13.84
C PHE A 126 -9.16 -12.43 15.01
N LEU A 127 -7.96 -12.61 15.55
CA LEU A 127 -7.69 -13.65 16.55
C LEU A 127 -7.49 -13.02 17.93
N LEU A 128 -8.49 -13.15 18.80
CA LEU A 128 -8.50 -12.54 20.13
C LEU A 128 -7.82 -13.40 21.21
N GLN A 129 -7.75 -14.71 21.00
CA GLN A 129 -7.22 -15.64 21.99
C GLN A 129 -5.70 -15.74 21.88
N ASP A 130 -5.01 -15.82 23.02
CA ASP A 130 -3.55 -15.97 23.09
C ASP A 130 -3.12 -17.43 23.33
N ASP A 131 -3.94 -18.39 22.91
CA ASP A 131 -3.59 -19.81 22.94
C ASP A 131 -2.60 -20.19 21.82
N GLU A 132 -1.95 -21.34 21.94
CA GLU A 132 -0.93 -21.79 20.97
C GLU A 132 -1.45 -21.89 19.53
N GLN A 133 -2.71 -22.29 19.34
CA GLN A 133 -3.30 -22.40 18.01
C GLN A 133 -3.53 -21.01 17.41
N SER A 134 -4.10 -20.09 18.17
CA SER A 134 -4.32 -18.70 17.74
C SER A 134 -2.99 -18.00 17.46
N LEU A 135 -1.95 -18.21 18.27
CA LEU A 135 -0.61 -17.68 18.01
C LEU A 135 -0.01 -18.20 16.70
N ARG A 136 -0.18 -19.49 16.42
CA ARG A 136 0.24 -20.09 15.15
C ARG A 136 -0.55 -19.52 13.95
N GLN A 137 -1.86 -19.37 14.10
CA GLN A 137 -2.71 -18.79 13.05
C GLN A 137 -2.32 -17.33 12.76
N ARG A 138 -2.05 -16.54 13.80
CA ARG A 138 -1.53 -15.18 13.66
C ARG A 138 -0.20 -15.18 12.92
N ASP A 139 0.78 -15.98 13.32
CA ASP A 139 2.09 -16.02 12.66
C ASP A 139 1.98 -16.31 11.16
N VAL A 140 1.14 -17.28 10.77
CA VAL A 140 0.88 -17.60 9.35
C VAL A 140 0.23 -16.42 8.63
N LEU A 141 -0.78 -15.80 9.24
CA LEU A 141 -1.45 -14.61 8.68
C LEU A 141 -0.46 -13.46 8.49
N MET A 142 0.34 -13.14 9.50
CA MET A 142 1.29 -12.03 9.46
C MET A 142 2.30 -12.24 8.33
N LYS A 143 2.93 -13.43 8.25
CA LYS A 143 3.87 -13.78 7.18
C LYS A 143 3.27 -13.65 5.79
N PHE A 144 2.03 -14.13 5.63
CA PHE A 144 1.32 -14.03 4.36
C PHE A 144 1.01 -12.57 3.98
N VAL A 145 0.46 -11.78 4.90
CA VAL A 145 0.11 -10.38 4.63
C VAL A 145 1.37 -9.55 4.37
N HIS A 146 2.44 -9.74 5.16
CA HIS A 146 3.73 -9.07 4.94
C HIS A 146 4.29 -9.36 3.56
N ALA A 147 4.25 -10.62 3.13
CA ALA A 147 4.64 -11.01 1.77
C ALA A 147 3.83 -10.28 0.69
N LEU A 148 2.50 -10.15 0.88
CA LEU A 148 1.64 -9.38 -0.03
C LEU A 148 1.87 -7.86 0.03
N LEU A 149 2.47 -7.36 1.11
CA LEU A 149 2.90 -5.97 1.28
C LEU A 149 4.34 -5.71 0.82
N GLY A 150 5.00 -6.73 0.23
CA GLY A 150 6.33 -6.62 -0.36
C GLY A 150 7.48 -6.96 0.61
N GLU A 151 7.16 -7.41 1.82
CA GLU A 151 8.11 -7.89 2.82
C GLU A 151 8.12 -9.42 2.87
N LEU A 152 8.80 -10.00 1.88
CA LEU A 152 8.91 -11.46 1.77
C LEU A 152 10.07 -11.97 2.65
N HIS A 153 9.72 -12.60 3.77
CA HIS A 153 10.67 -13.39 4.54
C HIS A 153 10.78 -14.79 3.95
N VAL A 154 11.98 -15.21 3.53
CA VAL A 154 12.25 -16.54 2.95
C VAL A 154 12.68 -17.49 4.07
N PRO A 155 11.89 -18.54 4.39
CA PRO A 155 12.28 -19.54 5.38
C PRO A 155 13.50 -20.36 4.93
N ASP A 156 14.24 -20.91 5.90
CA ASP A 156 15.38 -21.79 5.62
C ASP A 156 14.97 -22.97 4.74
N GLY A 157 15.74 -23.19 3.66
CA GLY A 157 15.53 -24.32 2.73
C GLY A 157 14.49 -24.08 1.64
N LEU A 158 13.88 -22.89 1.55
CA LEU A 158 13.03 -22.49 0.43
C LEU A 158 13.71 -21.46 -0.46
N VAL A 159 13.33 -21.43 -1.74
CA VAL A 159 13.68 -20.35 -2.69
C VAL A 159 12.56 -19.31 -2.74
N GLU A 160 12.90 -18.06 -3.05
CA GLU A 160 11.97 -16.91 -3.03
C GLU A 160 10.69 -17.17 -3.83
N GLU A 161 10.82 -17.89 -4.96
CA GLU A 161 9.73 -18.22 -5.87
C GLU A 161 8.68 -19.18 -5.28
N GLU A 162 9.07 -20.02 -4.31
CA GLU A 162 8.20 -21.04 -3.72
C GLU A 162 7.48 -20.54 -2.46
N VAL A 163 8.02 -19.51 -1.81
CA VAL A 163 7.55 -19.02 -0.50
C VAL A 163 6.08 -18.60 -0.54
N LEU A 164 5.68 -17.85 -1.57
CA LEU A 164 4.29 -17.37 -1.67
C LEU A 164 3.30 -18.53 -1.83
N SER A 165 3.64 -19.55 -2.61
CA SER A 165 2.81 -20.75 -2.73
C SER A 165 2.68 -21.47 -1.39
N VAL A 166 3.78 -21.59 -0.64
CA VAL A 166 3.76 -22.17 0.71
C VAL A 166 2.88 -21.36 1.67
N TYR A 167 2.97 -20.02 1.64
CA TYR A 167 2.15 -19.17 2.50
C TYR A 167 0.66 -19.23 2.16
N VAL A 168 0.31 -19.33 0.87
CA VAL A 168 -1.08 -19.57 0.43
C VAL A 168 -1.62 -20.90 0.95
N GLU A 169 -0.84 -21.98 0.85
CA GLU A 169 -1.25 -23.29 1.37
C GLU A 169 -1.37 -23.28 2.90
N ASN A 170 -0.43 -22.65 3.61
CA ASN A 170 -0.49 -22.50 5.05
C ASN A 170 -1.75 -21.73 5.49
N MET A 171 -2.10 -20.65 4.79
CA MET A 171 -3.33 -19.89 5.06
C MET A 171 -4.58 -20.77 4.94
N LYS A 172 -4.71 -21.59 3.89
CA LYS A 172 -5.83 -22.52 3.72
C LYS A 172 -5.84 -23.60 4.80
N ALA A 173 -4.68 -24.08 5.22
CA ALA A 173 -4.57 -25.09 6.26
C ALA A 173 -5.01 -24.57 7.64
N VAL A 174 -4.64 -23.33 7.99
CA VAL A 174 -4.95 -22.76 9.30
C VAL A 174 -6.27 -21.97 9.35
N PHE A 175 -6.80 -21.55 8.20
CA PHE A 175 -8.14 -20.96 8.04
C PHE A 175 -8.94 -21.71 6.95
N PRO A 176 -9.51 -22.90 7.26
CA PRO A 176 -10.20 -23.73 6.26
C PRO A 176 -11.38 -23.05 5.56
N VAL A 177 -12.02 -22.07 6.21
CA VAL A 177 -13.11 -21.26 5.65
C VAL A 177 -12.72 -20.51 4.36
N LEU A 178 -11.42 -20.24 4.16
CA LEU A 178 -10.90 -19.60 2.96
C LEU A 178 -11.13 -20.43 1.70
N ALA A 179 -11.22 -21.75 1.81
CA ALA A 179 -11.45 -22.64 0.66
C ALA A 179 -12.76 -22.33 -0.09
N THR A 180 -13.76 -21.81 0.62
CA THR A 180 -15.07 -21.43 0.06
C THR A 180 -15.22 -19.93 -0.17
N CYS A 181 -14.21 -19.12 0.15
CA CYS A 181 -14.29 -17.66 0.08
C CYS A 181 -13.96 -17.15 -1.35
N PRO A 182 -14.90 -16.48 -2.06
CA PRO A 182 -14.63 -15.96 -3.40
C PRO A 182 -13.54 -14.87 -3.43
N ALA A 183 -13.46 -14.04 -2.38
CA ALA A 183 -12.42 -13.03 -2.26
C ALA A 183 -11.03 -13.68 -2.16
N TRP A 184 -10.93 -14.81 -1.43
CA TRP A 184 -9.69 -15.57 -1.31
C TRP A 184 -9.23 -16.13 -2.66
N GLN A 185 -10.13 -16.65 -3.49
CA GLN A 185 -9.79 -17.19 -4.81
C GLN A 185 -9.12 -16.15 -5.72
N VAL A 186 -9.52 -14.87 -5.60
CA VAL A 186 -8.86 -13.77 -6.32
C VAL A 186 -7.45 -13.53 -5.79
N VAL A 187 -7.28 -13.50 -4.47
CA VAL A 187 -5.97 -13.33 -3.83
C VAL A 187 -5.04 -14.49 -4.18
N GLU A 188 -5.50 -15.73 -4.10
CA GLU A 188 -4.74 -16.93 -4.44
C GLU A 188 -4.24 -16.91 -5.88
N ARG A 189 -5.12 -16.58 -6.83
CA ARG A 189 -4.76 -16.47 -8.25
C ARG A 189 -3.73 -15.37 -8.52
N ASP A 190 -3.88 -14.23 -7.84
CA ASP A 190 -3.13 -13.02 -8.15
C ASP A 190 -2.00 -12.73 -7.14
N ALA A 191 -1.73 -13.64 -6.17
CA ALA A 191 -0.83 -13.43 -5.03
C ALA A 191 0.56 -12.93 -5.43
N VAL A 192 1.18 -13.59 -6.42
CA VAL A 192 2.49 -13.20 -6.96
C VAL A 192 2.44 -11.80 -7.56
N THR A 193 1.39 -11.47 -8.31
CA THR A 193 1.23 -10.15 -8.92
C THR A 193 1.02 -9.07 -7.85
N ILE A 194 0.26 -9.36 -6.80
CA ILE A 194 0.02 -8.46 -5.67
C ILE A 194 1.35 -8.17 -4.95
N ALA A 195 2.07 -9.23 -4.55
CA ALA A 195 3.36 -9.10 -3.86
C ALA A 195 4.40 -8.35 -4.70
N LEU A 196 4.53 -8.67 -6.00
CA LEU A 196 5.46 -7.97 -6.89
C LEU A 196 5.11 -6.50 -7.08
N LYS A 197 3.81 -6.16 -7.18
CA LYS A 197 3.36 -4.76 -7.24
C LYS A 197 3.69 -4.03 -5.93
N ALA A 198 3.43 -4.64 -4.78
CA ALA A 198 3.75 -4.04 -3.48
C ALA A 198 5.26 -3.81 -3.33
N LYS A 199 6.09 -4.82 -3.65
CA LYS A 199 7.56 -4.72 -3.67
C LYS A 199 8.03 -3.60 -4.61
N LEU A 200 7.44 -3.51 -5.81
CA LEU A 200 7.74 -2.44 -6.77
C LEU A 200 7.42 -1.05 -6.19
N PHE A 201 6.23 -0.85 -5.62
CA PHE A 201 5.85 0.43 -5.03
C PHE A 201 6.70 0.78 -3.80
N ALA A 202 7.06 -0.18 -2.95
CA ALA A 202 7.98 0.03 -1.84
C ALA A 202 9.36 0.52 -2.33
N LEU A 203 9.90 -0.11 -3.37
CA LEU A 203 11.16 0.31 -4.00
C LEU A 203 11.05 1.70 -4.64
N LEU A 204 9.94 2.00 -5.30
CA LEU A 204 9.68 3.33 -5.87
C LEU A 204 9.61 4.40 -4.77
N SER A 205 8.89 4.15 -3.67
CA SER A 205 8.82 5.08 -2.54
C SER A 205 10.19 5.33 -1.91
N ARG A 206 11.00 4.29 -1.75
CA ARG A 206 12.40 4.44 -1.27
C ARG A 206 13.24 5.26 -2.23
N LEU A 207 13.13 5.00 -3.54
CA LEU A 207 13.83 5.79 -4.56
C LEU A 207 13.43 7.27 -4.50
N CYS A 208 12.13 7.54 -4.40
CA CYS A 208 11.60 8.88 -4.28
C CYS A 208 12.16 9.59 -3.03
N ALA A 209 12.14 8.93 -1.87
CA ALA A 209 12.66 9.49 -0.62
C ALA A 209 14.17 9.79 -0.67
N VAL A 210 14.96 8.97 -1.38
CA VAL A 210 16.40 9.22 -1.58
C VAL A 210 16.64 10.47 -2.45
N LEU A 211 15.73 10.77 -3.38
CA LEU A 211 15.87 11.89 -4.32
C LEU A 211 15.20 13.19 -3.84
N ASP A 212 14.39 13.13 -2.80
CA ASP A 212 13.67 14.25 -2.19
C ASP A 212 14.16 14.48 -0.76
N GLU A 213 15.39 14.97 -0.65
CA GLU A 213 16.04 15.29 0.63
C GLU A 213 15.20 16.27 1.48
N ASP A 214 14.46 17.17 0.80
CA ASP A 214 13.58 18.18 1.41
C ASP A 214 12.23 17.60 1.88
N LYS A 215 11.93 16.33 1.60
CA LYS A 215 10.66 15.64 1.92
C LYS A 215 9.42 16.38 1.41
N THR A 216 9.50 16.97 0.22
CA THR A 216 8.43 17.76 -0.40
C THR A 216 7.36 16.95 -1.14
N GLY A 217 7.54 15.63 -1.27
CA GLY A 217 6.74 14.77 -2.14
C GLY A 217 7.07 14.95 -3.63
N LYS A 218 8.20 15.60 -3.95
CA LYS A 218 8.59 15.97 -5.31
C LYS A 218 10.10 15.85 -5.51
N VAL A 219 10.50 15.40 -6.69
CA VAL A 219 11.91 15.19 -7.07
C VAL A 219 12.32 16.19 -8.15
N LYS A 220 13.52 16.75 -8.06
CA LYS A 220 14.09 17.62 -9.11
C LYS A 220 14.32 16.79 -10.39
N LEU A 221 13.76 17.25 -11.51
CA LEU A 221 13.85 16.51 -12.78
C LEU A 221 15.31 16.41 -13.28
N ALA A 222 16.14 17.41 -12.98
CA ALA A 222 17.55 17.41 -13.34
C ALA A 222 18.34 16.29 -12.63
N ASP A 223 18.11 16.09 -11.33
CA ASP A 223 18.79 15.08 -10.51
C ASP A 223 18.36 13.67 -10.92
N LEU A 224 17.07 13.50 -11.21
CA LEU A 224 16.54 12.27 -11.77
C LEU A 224 17.16 11.96 -13.14
N ARG A 225 17.31 12.97 -14.02
CA ARG A 225 17.94 12.80 -15.33
C ARG A 225 19.41 12.39 -15.21
N SER A 226 20.17 13.07 -14.33
CA SER A 226 21.57 12.70 -14.05
C SER A 226 21.69 11.27 -13.53
N THR A 227 20.83 10.89 -12.58
CA THR A 227 20.80 9.53 -12.03
C THR A 227 20.43 8.49 -13.09
N ALA A 228 19.42 8.77 -13.91
CA ALA A 228 19.01 7.90 -15.00
C ALA A 228 20.11 7.74 -16.06
N GLU A 229 20.84 8.80 -16.42
CA GLU A 229 21.97 8.74 -17.38
C GLU A 229 23.21 8.03 -16.82
N ARG A 230 23.35 7.95 -15.49
CA ARG A 230 24.41 7.18 -14.83
C ARG A 230 24.11 5.69 -14.81
N VAL A 231 22.86 5.32 -14.52
CA VAL A 231 22.42 3.92 -14.42
C VAL A 231 22.11 3.34 -15.81
N LEU A 232 21.53 4.16 -16.69
CA LEU A 232 21.15 3.81 -18.05
C LEU A 232 21.97 4.63 -19.03
N ARG A 233 22.15 4.16 -20.27
CA ARG A 233 22.78 4.98 -21.30
C ARG A 233 21.89 6.19 -21.64
N LYS A 234 22.49 7.32 -22.05
CA LYS A 234 21.80 8.59 -22.37
C LYS A 234 20.51 8.43 -23.18
N GLY A 235 20.53 7.62 -24.25
CA GLY A 235 19.34 7.38 -25.08
C GLY A 235 18.21 6.61 -24.37
N GLN A 236 18.52 5.72 -23.43
CA GLN A 236 17.51 5.03 -22.62
C GLN A 236 16.96 5.93 -21.51
N ALA A 237 17.82 6.74 -20.88
CA ALA A 237 17.40 7.74 -19.89
C ALA A 237 16.45 8.79 -20.49
N SER A 238 16.78 9.31 -21.68
CA SER A 238 15.91 10.26 -22.39
C SER A 238 14.56 9.64 -22.73
N ARG A 239 14.54 8.36 -23.16
CA ARG A 239 13.28 7.65 -23.40
C ARG A 239 12.51 7.51 -22.09
N LEU A 240 13.13 7.00 -21.02
CA LEU A 240 12.48 6.78 -19.71
C LEU A 240 11.73 8.01 -19.21
N LEU A 241 12.38 9.18 -19.33
CA LEU A 241 11.86 10.47 -18.85
C LEU A 241 11.04 11.22 -19.92
N GLU A 242 10.75 10.59 -21.06
CA GLU A 242 9.89 11.16 -22.09
C GLU A 242 8.48 11.39 -21.53
N GLY A 243 7.96 12.61 -21.70
CA GLY A 243 6.67 13.02 -21.15
C GLY A 243 6.73 13.51 -19.70
N ALA A 244 7.91 13.55 -19.06
CA ALA A 244 8.06 14.22 -17.77
C ALA A 244 7.80 15.73 -17.91
N GLN A 245 6.92 16.25 -17.06
CA GLN A 245 6.54 17.66 -17.00
C GLN A 245 6.87 18.18 -15.61
N ALA A 246 7.95 18.95 -15.52
CA ALA A 246 8.30 19.62 -14.29
C ALA A 246 7.34 20.78 -14.01
N ASP A 247 7.12 21.06 -12.72
CA ASP A 247 6.46 22.27 -12.27
C ASP A 247 7.37 23.51 -12.46
N LYS A 248 6.87 24.67 -12.03
CA LYS A 248 7.58 25.95 -12.06
C LYS A 248 8.92 25.94 -11.32
N ASP A 249 9.12 25.02 -10.39
CA ASP A 249 10.34 24.87 -9.58
C ASP A 249 11.27 23.78 -10.15
N GLY A 250 10.96 23.22 -11.34
CA GLY A 250 11.75 22.18 -11.97
C GLY A 250 11.58 20.79 -11.35
N LYS A 251 10.55 20.58 -10.51
CA LYS A 251 10.29 19.33 -9.80
C LYS A 251 9.13 18.54 -10.41
N ILE A 252 9.16 17.22 -10.26
CA ILE A 252 8.06 16.31 -10.61
C ILE A 252 7.52 15.62 -9.36
N ALA A 253 6.21 15.40 -9.30
CA ALA A 253 5.59 14.72 -8.16
C ALA A 253 5.83 13.20 -8.21
N TYR A 254 5.85 12.54 -7.04
CA TYR A 254 6.05 11.10 -6.93
C TYR A 254 5.12 10.26 -7.84
N PRO A 255 3.82 10.56 -8.00
CA PRO A 255 2.95 9.77 -8.87
C PRO A 255 3.37 9.82 -10.34
N GLN A 256 3.87 10.97 -10.81
CA GLN A 256 4.38 11.09 -12.17
C GLN A 256 5.66 10.27 -12.35
N LEU A 257 6.57 10.30 -11.36
CA LEU A 257 7.77 9.47 -11.37
C LEU A 257 7.43 7.98 -11.39
N ALA A 258 6.53 7.53 -10.51
CA ALA A 258 6.05 6.15 -10.49
C ALA A 258 5.44 5.75 -11.84
N ALA A 259 4.61 6.60 -12.45
CA ALA A 259 4.02 6.34 -13.76
C ALA A 259 5.07 6.25 -14.89
N LEU A 260 6.14 7.05 -14.83
CA LEU A 260 7.27 6.96 -15.79
C LEU A 260 8.05 5.64 -15.64
N LEU A 261 8.27 5.19 -14.40
CA LEU A 261 9.04 3.98 -14.12
C LEU A 261 8.25 2.68 -14.34
N THR A 262 6.92 2.73 -14.20
CA THR A 262 6.03 1.58 -14.38
C THR A 262 5.40 1.50 -15.77
N ARG A 263 5.71 2.44 -16.67
CA ARG A 263 5.18 2.43 -18.03
C ARG A 263 5.66 1.16 -18.77
N PRO A 264 4.79 0.54 -19.59
CA PRO A 264 5.22 -0.57 -20.45
C PRO A 264 6.37 -0.13 -21.36
N PRO A 265 7.36 -1.00 -21.62
CA PRO A 265 8.41 -0.67 -22.58
C PRO A 265 7.79 -0.37 -23.96
N LEU A 266 8.26 0.69 -24.61
CA LEU A 266 7.81 1.07 -25.95
C LEU A 266 8.03 -0.13 -26.90
N LYS A 267 6.95 -0.58 -27.56
CA LYS A 267 7.02 -1.65 -28.56
C LYS A 267 8.05 -1.26 -29.61
N LYS A 268 8.99 -2.16 -29.93
CA LYS A 268 9.91 -1.95 -31.06
C LYS A 268 9.07 -1.65 -32.31
N PRO A 269 9.40 -0.62 -33.11
CA PRO A 269 8.75 -0.43 -34.39
C PRO A 269 8.94 -1.70 -35.23
N ALA A 270 7.87 -2.14 -35.90
CA ALA A 270 7.93 -3.27 -36.81
C ALA A 270 9.06 -3.03 -37.84
N PRO A 271 9.84 -4.05 -38.22
CA PRO A 271 10.85 -3.89 -39.25
C PRO A 271 10.18 -3.36 -40.51
N VAL A 272 10.67 -2.21 -40.98
CA VAL A 272 10.25 -1.62 -42.24
C VAL A 272 10.57 -2.65 -43.32
N GLN A 273 9.54 -3.26 -43.90
CA GLN A 273 9.72 -4.04 -45.12
C GLN A 273 10.12 -3.05 -46.22
N SER A 274 11.41 -2.99 -46.51
CA SER A 274 11.93 -2.38 -47.72
C SER A 274 11.34 -3.14 -48.92
N ARG A 275 10.48 -2.47 -49.67
CA ARG A 275 10.17 -2.83 -51.06
C ARG A 275 11.08 -2.04 -51.98
#